data_AF-A0A0M3T9Q3-F1
#
_entry.id   AF-A0A0M3T9Q3-F1
#
_cell.length_a   1.000
_cell.length_b   1.000
_cell.length_c   1.000
_cell.angle_alpha   90.00
_cell.angle_beta   90.00
_cell.angle_gamma   90.00
#
_symmetry.space_group_name_H-M   'P 1'
#
loop_
_entity.id
_entity.type
_entity.pdbx_description
1 polymer ?
#
loop_
_entity_poly.entity_id
_entity_poly.type
_entity_poly.pdbx_seq_one_letter_code
_entity_poly.pdbx_strand_id
1 'polypeptide(L)'
;MNSTAFRYAALATLAVSLSLPAAAKEPTPKEVAKMMGDCVYVVNVAESNGVTLGHSSEQWGEWLISYAEANGIDAKKQVDAAKAKYRKRGKVLGADKALNDMIYNARECDKQVAGL
;
A
#
# COMPACT_ATOMS: atom_id res chain seq x y z
N MET A 1 62.89 -36.81 -11.02
CA MET A 1 62.95 -35.78 -12.09
C MET A 1 61.76 -34.87 -11.89
N ASN A 2 62.02 -33.64 -11.43
CA ASN A 2 61.02 -32.67 -10.99
C ASN A 2 60.51 -31.87 -12.18
N SER A 3 59.18 -31.83 -12.35
CA SER A 3 58.49 -30.88 -13.22
C SER A 3 57.18 -30.49 -12.56
N THR A 4 57.07 -29.22 -12.14
CA THR A 4 56.14 -28.23 -12.72
C THR A 4 55.87 -27.12 -11.71
N ALA A 5 56.17 -25.91 -12.17
CA ALA A 5 55.83 -24.66 -11.53
C ALA A 5 54.32 -24.45 -11.59
N PHE A 6 53.68 -24.21 -10.44
CA PHE A 6 52.36 -23.59 -10.37
C PHE A 6 52.54 -22.13 -9.93
N ARG A 7 52.28 -21.24 -10.87
CA ARG A 7 52.20 -19.79 -10.66
C ARG A 7 50.92 -19.50 -9.87
N TYR A 8 51.04 -18.95 -8.68
CA TYR A 8 49.91 -18.48 -7.88
C TYR A 8 49.34 -17.20 -8.52
N ALA A 9 48.17 -17.32 -9.14
CA ALA A 9 47.35 -16.18 -9.51
C ALA A 9 46.63 -15.69 -8.23
N ALA A 10 47.08 -14.55 -7.69
CA ALA A 10 46.37 -13.87 -6.62
C ALA A 10 45.17 -13.12 -7.23
N LEU A 11 43.99 -13.75 -7.20
CA LEU A 11 42.71 -13.07 -7.43
C LEU A 11 42.30 -12.41 -6.12
N ALA A 12 42.56 -11.11 -6.01
CA ALA A 12 41.96 -10.28 -4.97
C ALA A 12 40.46 -10.12 -5.27
N THR A 13 39.62 -10.92 -4.62
CA THR A 13 38.18 -10.74 -4.61
C THR A 13 37.83 -9.52 -3.77
N LEU A 14 37.60 -8.38 -4.44
CA LEU A 14 36.84 -7.27 -3.89
C LEU A 14 35.43 -7.78 -3.57
N ALA A 15 35.21 -8.18 -2.33
CA ALA A 15 33.88 -8.40 -1.78
C ALA A 15 33.19 -7.04 -1.67
N VAL A 16 32.56 -6.59 -2.76
CA VAL A 16 31.53 -5.57 -2.70
C VAL A 16 30.38 -6.20 -1.91
N SER A 17 30.30 -5.85 -0.62
CA SER A 17 29.13 -6.08 0.20
C SER A 17 27.96 -5.30 -0.41
N LEU A 18 27.30 -5.92 -1.38
CA LEU A 18 26.00 -5.49 -1.87
C LEU A 18 25.06 -5.57 -0.67
N SER A 19 24.70 -4.41 -0.12
CA SER A 19 23.55 -4.26 0.75
C SER A 19 22.34 -4.72 -0.05
N LEU A 20 21.96 -5.99 0.12
CA LEU A 20 20.69 -6.53 -0.36
C LEU A 20 19.59 -5.56 0.08
N PRO A 21 18.71 -5.10 -0.82
CA PRO A 21 17.57 -4.30 -0.42
C PRO A 21 16.82 -5.11 0.64
N ALA A 22 16.63 -4.52 1.82
CA ALA A 22 15.84 -5.15 2.87
C ALA A 22 14.50 -5.54 2.24
N ALA A 23 14.21 -6.84 2.21
CA ALA A 23 12.95 -7.34 1.68
C ALA A 23 11.82 -6.57 2.37
N ALA A 24 11.04 -5.81 1.60
CA ALA A 24 9.88 -5.12 2.13
C ALA A 24 8.98 -6.18 2.77
N LYS A 25 8.65 -6.02 4.05
CA LYS A 25 7.74 -6.95 4.71
C LYS A 25 6.40 -6.89 4.01
N GLU A 26 5.92 -8.05 3.58
CA GLU A 26 4.57 -8.19 3.05
C GLU A 26 3.55 -7.68 4.10
N PRO A 27 2.56 -6.87 3.68
CA PRO A 27 1.55 -6.36 4.60
C PRO A 27 0.73 -7.52 5.19
N THR A 28 0.44 -7.43 6.49
CA THR A 28 -0.45 -8.40 7.15
C THR A 28 -1.87 -8.27 6.60
N PRO A 29 -2.72 -9.32 6.73
CA PRO A 29 -4.08 -9.23 6.23
C PRO A 29 -4.90 -8.07 6.82
N LYS A 30 -4.65 -7.75 8.09
CA LYS A 30 -5.28 -6.61 8.75
C LYS A 30 -4.84 -5.27 8.15
N GLU A 31 -3.58 -5.16 7.72
CA GLU A 31 -3.07 -3.95 7.06
C GLU A 31 -3.66 -3.80 5.65
N VAL A 32 -3.80 -4.89 4.91
CA VAL A 32 -4.49 -4.89 3.60
C VAL A 32 -5.94 -4.46 3.75
N ALA A 33 -6.70 -5.08 4.67
CA ALA A 33 -8.09 -4.69 4.91
C ALA A 33 -8.23 -3.23 5.37
N LYS A 34 -7.25 -2.72 6.14
CA LYS A 34 -7.19 -1.31 6.51
C LYS A 34 -6.97 -0.39 5.30
N MET A 35 -6.06 -0.75 4.39
CA MET A 35 -5.82 0.00 3.16
C MET A 35 -7.08 0.02 2.28
N MET A 36 -7.74 -1.13 2.11
CA MET A 36 -9.01 -1.20 1.39
C MET A 36 -10.10 -0.34 2.05
N GLY A 37 -10.22 -0.36 3.37
CA GLY A 37 -11.14 0.51 4.11
C GLY A 37 -10.83 2.01 3.97
N ASP A 38 -9.54 2.37 3.92
CA ASP A 38 -9.13 3.73 3.56
C ASP A 38 -9.61 4.08 2.14
N CYS A 39 -9.43 3.19 1.16
CA CYS A 39 -9.84 3.38 -0.24
C CYS A 39 -11.35 3.50 -0.42
N VAL A 40 -12.15 2.63 0.19
CA VAL A 40 -13.63 2.76 0.22
C VAL A 40 -14.03 4.18 0.60
N TYR A 41 -13.43 4.71 1.68
CA TYR A 41 -13.80 6.03 2.18
C TYR A 41 -13.33 7.17 1.28
N VAL A 42 -12.05 7.19 0.87
CA VAL A 42 -11.52 8.31 0.08
C VAL A 42 -12.09 8.35 -1.34
N VAL A 43 -12.35 7.19 -1.95
CA VAL A 43 -12.99 7.09 -3.26
C VAL A 43 -14.41 7.62 -3.18
N ASN A 44 -15.19 7.23 -2.16
CA ASN A 44 -16.55 7.74 -1.98
C ASN A 44 -16.57 9.27 -1.83
N VAL A 45 -15.61 9.83 -1.07
CA VAL A 45 -15.46 11.29 -0.95
C VAL A 45 -15.13 11.91 -2.30
N ALA A 46 -14.17 11.36 -3.05
CA ALA A 46 -13.78 11.89 -4.35
C ALA A 46 -14.93 11.84 -5.38
N GLU A 47 -15.65 10.71 -5.46
CA GLU A 47 -16.83 10.54 -6.32
C GLU A 47 -17.94 11.52 -5.98
N SER A 48 -18.22 11.70 -4.68
CA SER A 48 -19.20 12.69 -4.19
C SER A 48 -18.81 14.15 -4.53
N ASN A 49 -17.55 14.38 -4.89
CA ASN A 49 -17.02 15.68 -5.33
C ASN A 49 -16.76 15.72 -6.86
N GLY A 50 -17.36 14.80 -7.63
CA GLY A 50 -17.32 14.81 -9.09
C GLY A 50 -16.05 14.25 -9.71
N VAL A 51 -15.21 13.55 -8.95
CA VAL A 51 -14.02 12.88 -9.49
C VAL A 51 -14.40 11.49 -10.00
N THR A 52 -14.15 11.23 -11.29
CA THR A 52 -14.24 9.88 -11.87
C THR A 52 -12.94 9.12 -11.63
N LEU A 53 -13.05 7.90 -11.13
CA LEU A 53 -11.94 6.99 -10.81
C LEU A 53 -12.11 5.66 -11.54
N GLY A 54 -11.05 4.86 -11.60
CA GLY A 54 -11.03 3.58 -12.30
C GLY A 54 -11.87 2.51 -11.60
N HIS A 55 -11.95 2.58 -10.27
CA HIS A 55 -12.79 1.71 -9.45
C HIS A 55 -13.63 2.53 -8.48
N SER A 56 -14.92 2.21 -8.40
CA SER A 56 -15.85 2.93 -7.53
C SER A 56 -15.67 2.56 -6.07
N SER A 57 -16.20 3.40 -5.17
CA SER A 57 -16.17 3.11 -3.73
C SER A 57 -16.99 1.86 -3.38
N GLU A 58 -18.02 1.55 -4.16
CA GLU A 58 -18.80 0.32 -4.08
C GLU A 58 -17.94 -0.90 -4.41
N GLN A 59 -17.20 -0.88 -5.52
CA GLN A 59 -16.30 -1.97 -5.90
C GLN A 59 -15.22 -2.23 -4.83
N TRP A 60 -14.63 -1.16 -4.29
CA TRP A 60 -13.71 -1.27 -3.15
C TRP A 60 -14.38 -1.89 -1.92
N GLY A 61 -15.66 -1.60 -1.70
CA GLY A 61 -16.45 -2.15 -0.61
C GLY A 61 -16.67 -3.65 -0.76
N GLU A 62 -17.03 -4.10 -1.96
CA GLU A 62 -17.22 -5.52 -2.29
C GLU A 62 -15.92 -6.32 -2.12
N TRP A 63 -14.80 -5.77 -2.59
CA TRP A 63 -13.49 -6.40 -2.40
C TRP A 63 -13.11 -6.46 -0.92
N LEU A 64 -13.33 -5.38 -0.17
CA LEU A 64 -13.06 -5.37 1.27
C LEU A 64 -13.89 -6.42 2.00
N ILE A 65 -15.19 -6.55 1.68
CA ILE A 65 -16.07 -7.56 2.30
C ILE A 65 -15.53 -8.96 2.01
N SER A 66 -15.28 -9.29 0.74
CA SER A 66 -14.77 -10.60 0.33
C SER A 66 -13.43 -10.93 0.99
N TYR A 67 -12.50 -9.96 1.01
CA TYR A 67 -11.20 -10.11 1.64
C TYR A 67 -11.31 -10.28 3.15
N ALA A 68 -12.16 -9.50 3.80
CA ALA A 68 -12.34 -9.52 5.24
C ALA A 68 -12.98 -10.82 5.71
N GLU A 69 -13.98 -11.34 5.00
CA GLU A 69 -14.58 -12.65 5.27
C GLU A 69 -13.55 -13.78 5.21
N ALA A 70 -12.71 -13.80 4.16
CA ALA A 70 -11.66 -14.81 4.00
C ALA A 70 -10.60 -14.80 5.12
N ASN A 71 -10.44 -13.67 5.80
CA ASN A 71 -9.40 -13.46 6.82
C ASN A 71 -9.96 -13.26 8.25
N GLY A 72 -11.27 -13.40 8.45
CA GLY A 72 -11.91 -13.20 9.77
C GLY A 72 -11.81 -11.76 10.29
N ILE A 73 -11.85 -10.77 9.39
CA ILE A 73 -11.74 -9.35 9.70
C ILE A 73 -13.13 -8.69 9.65
N ASP A 74 -13.37 -7.71 10.52
CA ASP A 74 -14.55 -6.85 10.45
C ASP A 74 -14.32 -5.73 9.42
N ALA A 75 -14.93 -5.87 8.24
CA ALA A 75 -14.89 -4.90 7.15
C ALA A 75 -15.45 -3.53 7.57
N LYS A 76 -16.61 -3.52 8.24
CA LYS A 76 -17.29 -2.29 8.68
C LYS A 76 -16.39 -1.48 9.60
N LYS A 77 -15.69 -2.15 10.52
CA LYS A 77 -14.73 -1.51 11.43
C LYS A 77 -13.57 -0.84 10.67
N GLN A 78 -13.13 -1.35 9.53
CA GLN A 78 -12.08 -0.71 8.73
C GLN A 78 -12.56 0.60 8.10
N VAL A 79 -13.76 0.59 7.50
CA VAL A 79 -14.37 1.79 6.91
C VAL A 79 -14.66 2.85 7.99
N ASP A 80 -15.20 2.44 9.13
CA ASP A 80 -15.47 3.34 10.25
C ASP A 80 -14.17 3.97 10.81
N ALA A 81 -13.08 3.19 10.87
CA ALA A 81 -11.76 3.69 11.26
C ALA A 81 -11.18 4.69 10.23
N ALA A 82 -11.34 4.43 8.93
CA ALA A 82 -10.94 5.37 7.88
C ALA A 82 -11.70 6.70 7.99
N LYS A 83 -13.03 6.64 8.13
CA LYS A 83 -13.87 7.83 8.34
C LYS A 83 -13.42 8.64 9.56
N ALA A 84 -13.12 7.98 10.68
CA ALA A 84 -12.61 8.65 11.88
C ALA A 84 -11.24 9.32 11.65
N LYS A 85 -10.32 8.62 11.00
CA LYS A 85 -8.97 9.11 10.64
C LYS A 85 -9.06 10.38 9.79
N TYR A 86 -9.84 10.37 8.73
CA TYR A 86 -9.92 11.50 7.81
C TYR A 86 -10.72 12.68 8.38
N ARG A 87 -11.76 12.43 9.19
CA ARG A 87 -12.41 13.51 9.96
C ARG A 87 -11.44 14.22 10.91
N LYS A 88 -10.57 13.47 11.59
CA LYS A 88 -9.53 14.06 12.45
C LYS A 88 -8.54 14.90 11.63
N ARG A 89 -8.12 14.41 10.45
CA ARG A 89 -7.25 15.17 9.54
C ARG A 89 -7.90 16.48 9.06
N GLY A 90 -9.18 16.45 8.70
CA GLY A 90 -9.94 17.65 8.30
C GLY A 90 -9.92 18.75 9.36
N LYS A 91 -10.04 18.37 10.64
CA LYS A 91 -9.97 19.32 11.77
C LYS A 91 -8.59 19.96 11.94
N VAL A 92 -7.51 19.28 11.54
CA VAL A 92 -6.13 19.75 11.71
C VAL A 92 -5.65 20.56 10.50
N LEU A 93 -6.00 20.12 9.28
CA LEU A 93 -5.47 20.68 8.03
C LEU A 93 -6.35 21.78 7.42
N GLY A 94 -7.62 21.88 7.85
CA GLY A 94 -8.64 22.66 7.14
C GLY A 94 -9.34 21.83 6.06
N ALA A 95 -10.57 22.23 5.70
CA ALA A 95 -11.46 21.47 4.85
C ALA A 95 -10.87 21.24 3.44
N ASP A 96 -10.42 22.30 2.78
CA ASP A 96 -9.94 22.24 1.39
C ASP A 96 -8.68 21.38 1.24
N LYS A 97 -7.71 21.56 2.15
CA LYS A 97 -6.49 20.75 2.12
C LYS A 97 -6.80 19.28 2.39
N ALA A 98 -7.68 18.99 3.34
CA ALA A 98 -8.06 17.62 3.63
C ALA A 98 -8.82 16.97 2.46
N LEU A 99 -9.67 17.72 1.76
CA LEU A 99 -10.34 17.25 0.55
C LEU A 99 -9.34 16.94 -0.56
N ASN A 100 -8.41 17.86 -0.84
CA ASN A 100 -7.36 17.64 -1.84
C ASN A 100 -6.48 16.44 -1.51
N ASP A 101 -6.09 16.27 -0.24
CA ASP A 101 -5.34 15.11 0.22
C ASP A 101 -6.16 13.80 0.02
N MET A 102 -7.47 13.81 0.27
CA MET A 102 -8.34 12.64 0.06
C MET A 102 -8.50 12.30 -1.42
N ILE A 103 -8.69 13.29 -2.30
CA ILE A 103 -8.75 13.09 -3.75
C ILE A 103 -7.43 12.51 -4.28
N TYR A 104 -6.28 13.01 -3.79
CA TYR A 104 -4.98 12.43 -4.10
C TYR A 104 -4.91 10.95 -3.70
N ASN A 105 -5.26 10.62 -2.45
CA ASN A 105 -5.24 9.24 -1.98
C ASN A 105 -6.21 8.33 -2.74
N ALA A 106 -7.37 8.85 -3.17
CA ALA A 106 -8.32 8.09 -3.98
C ALA A 106 -7.73 7.67 -5.34
N ARG A 107 -6.94 8.54 -5.97
CA ARG A 107 -6.20 8.21 -7.20
C ARG A 107 -5.07 7.22 -6.96
N GLU A 108 -4.45 7.25 -5.77
CA GLU A 108 -3.42 6.27 -5.41
C GLU A 108 -4.03 4.88 -5.16
N CYS A 109 -5.28 4.79 -4.68
CA CYS A 109 -5.98 3.52 -4.53
C CYS A 109 -6.08 2.77 -5.87
N ASP A 110 -6.46 3.45 -6.96
CA ASP A 110 -6.52 2.82 -8.29
C ASP A 110 -5.16 2.25 -8.74
N LYS A 111 -4.06 2.89 -8.35
CA LYS A 111 -2.70 2.42 -8.69
C LYS A 111 -2.29 1.20 -7.87
N GLN A 112 -2.78 1.10 -6.63
CA GLN A 112 -2.42 0.01 -5.71
C GLN A 112 -3.08 -1.32 -6.11
N VAL A 113 -4.27 -1.30 -6.74
CA VAL A 113 -4.93 -2.51 -7.26
C VAL A 113 -4.09 -3.20 -8.33
N ALA A 114 -3.27 -2.45 -9.08
CA ALA A 114 -2.38 -3.04 -10.08
C ALA A 114 -1.28 -3.94 -9.47
N GLY A 115 -1.13 -3.99 -8.14
CA GLY A 115 -0.13 -4.78 -7.43
C GLY A 115 -0.65 -5.62 -6.26
N LEU A 116 -1.97 -5.73 -6.08
CA LEU A 116 -2.62 -6.68 -5.13
C LEU A 116 -3.13 -7.91 -5.90
#